data_AF-I0YUJ0-F1
#
_entry.id   AF-I0YUJ0-F1
#
_cell.length_a   1.000
_cell.length_b   1.000
_cell.length_c   1.000
_cell.angle_alpha   90.00
_cell.angle_beta   90.00
_cell.angle_gamma   90.00
#
_symmetry.space_group_name_H-M   'P 1'
#
loop_
_entity.id
_entity.type
_entity.pdbx_description
1 polymer ?
#
loop_
_entity_poly.entity_id
_entity_poly.type
_entity_poly.pdbx_seq_one_letter_code
_entity_poly.pdbx_strand_id
1 'polypeptide(L)'
;YSFPILADHELLPCMKEMDLQLSAATLAKPTPEVVRPIYESVITTLMGITREEQQQPVFMAIDALEFPELHDESIPYMTFVRNCAKLLSSAGVRDFNMQDLCKPDSGRLRRNLSAIINFAKFREEK
;
A
#
# COMPACT_ATOMS: atom_id res chain seq x y z
N TYR A 1 -1.90 8.53 17.46
CA TYR A 1 -2.43 8.26 16.11
C TYR A 1 -3.89 8.69 16.08
N SER A 2 -4.39 9.24 14.97
CA SER A 2 -5.80 9.68 14.85
C SER A 2 -6.77 8.53 14.56
N PHE A 3 -6.29 7.28 14.59
CA PHE A 3 -7.02 6.06 14.31
C PHE A 3 -6.61 4.97 15.33
N PRO A 4 -7.49 4.02 15.64
CA PRO A 4 -7.16 2.89 16.53
C PRO A 4 -6.22 1.90 15.83
N ILE A 5 -5.33 1.26 16.61
CA ILE A 5 -4.52 0.14 16.14
C ILE A 5 -5.30 -1.14 16.45
N LEU A 6 -5.70 -1.86 15.41
CA LEU A 6 -6.55 -3.04 15.52
C LEU A 6 -5.72 -4.26 15.93
N ALA A 7 -6.30 -5.10 16.78
CA ALA A 7 -5.73 -6.40 17.10
C ALA A 7 -6.00 -7.40 15.95
N ASP A 8 -5.26 -8.51 15.92
CA ASP A 8 -5.34 -9.49 14.81
C ASP A 8 -6.76 -10.03 14.61
N HIS A 9 -7.51 -10.22 15.69
CA HIS A 9 -8.89 -10.71 15.64
C HIS A 9 -9.89 -9.70 15.02
N GLU A 10 -9.55 -8.42 14.96
CA GLU A 10 -10.36 -7.37 14.33
C GLU A 10 -9.83 -7.03 12.93
N LEU A 11 -8.51 -7.01 12.77
CA LEU A 11 -7.82 -6.66 11.53
C LEU A 11 -8.05 -7.71 10.45
N LEU A 12 -7.88 -8.99 10.77
CA LEU A 12 -7.96 -10.06 9.76
C LEU A 12 -9.36 -10.18 9.13
N PRO A 13 -10.48 -10.12 9.88
CA PRO A 13 -11.81 -10.05 9.28
C PRO A 13 -12.01 -8.84 8.37
N CYS A 14 -11.61 -7.64 8.80
CA CYS A 14 -11.74 -6.42 7.99
C CYS A 14 -10.94 -6.53 6.68
N MET A 15 -9.74 -7.12 6.72
CA MET A 15 -8.96 -7.37 5.50
C MET A 15 -9.66 -8.35 4.57
N LYS A 16 -10.27 -9.41 5.12
CA LYS A 16 -11.01 -10.39 4.33
C LYS A 16 -12.26 -9.78 3.67
N GLU A 17 -12.94 -8.85 4.34
CA GLU A 17 -14.07 -8.10 3.78
C GLU A 17 -13.65 -7.23 2.60
N MET A 18 -12.40 -6.72 2.61
CA MET A 18 -11.79 -5.98 1.49
C MET A 18 -11.20 -6.89 0.40
N ASP A 19 -11.46 -8.20 0.44
CA ASP A 19 -10.91 -9.24 -0.43
C ASP A 19 -9.36 -9.36 -0.38
N LEU A 20 -8.77 -9.00 0.77
CA LEU A 20 -7.33 -9.08 1.01
C LEU A 20 -7.00 -10.34 1.81
N GLN A 21 -6.23 -11.25 1.20
CA GLN A 21 -5.78 -12.47 1.87
C GLN A 21 -4.59 -12.18 2.78
N LEU A 22 -4.85 -11.98 4.08
CA LEU A 22 -3.83 -11.83 5.11
C LEU A 22 -4.05 -12.86 6.22
N SER A 23 -2.97 -13.50 6.68
CA SER A 23 -2.99 -14.43 7.82
C SER A 23 -2.26 -13.83 9.03
N ALA A 24 -2.57 -14.30 10.24
CA ALA A 24 -1.85 -13.91 11.46
C ALA A 24 -0.34 -14.21 11.37
N ALA A 25 0.02 -15.35 10.74
CA ALA A 25 1.42 -15.75 10.56
C ALA A 25 2.17 -14.77 9.65
N THR A 26 1.54 -14.35 8.55
CA THR A 26 2.07 -13.35 7.62
C THR A 26 2.18 -11.99 8.28
N LEU A 27 1.20 -11.57 9.08
CA LEU A 27 1.25 -10.31 9.79
C LEU A 27 2.37 -10.28 10.84
N ALA A 28 2.61 -11.41 11.51
CA ALA A 28 3.70 -11.56 12.49
C ALA A 28 5.09 -11.57 11.83
N LYS A 29 5.22 -12.17 10.64
CA LYS A 29 6.45 -12.23 9.86
C LYS A 29 6.18 -11.81 8.41
N PRO A 30 6.05 -10.50 8.16
CA PRO A 30 5.73 -10.02 6.82
C PRO A 30 6.95 -10.17 5.90
N THR A 31 6.68 -10.51 4.63
CA THR A 31 7.69 -10.54 3.58
C THR A 31 7.27 -9.62 2.43
N PRO A 32 8.23 -9.03 1.69
CA PRO A 32 7.92 -8.14 0.57
C PRO A 32 6.96 -8.74 -0.46
N GLU A 33 7.08 -10.05 -0.71
CA GLU A 33 6.30 -10.80 -1.69
C GLU A 33 4.81 -10.86 -1.31
N VAL A 34 4.51 -10.89 0.00
CA VAL A 34 3.12 -10.92 0.47
C VAL A 34 2.58 -9.52 0.75
N VAL A 35 3.43 -8.59 1.19
CA VAL A 35 3.01 -7.22 1.50
C VAL A 35 2.68 -6.44 0.23
N ARG A 36 3.42 -6.65 -0.85
CA ARG A 36 3.19 -5.97 -2.13
C ARG A 36 1.78 -6.16 -2.70
N PRO A 37 1.26 -7.38 -2.91
CA PRO A 37 -0.09 -7.57 -3.46
C PRO A 37 -1.19 -7.00 -2.56
N ILE A 38 -0.97 -6.95 -1.23
CA ILE A 38 -1.92 -6.32 -0.30
C ILE A 38 -2.04 -4.82 -0.60
N TYR A 39 -0.91 -4.11 -0.71
CA TYR A 39 -0.95 -2.68 -1.03
C TYR A 39 -1.42 -2.40 -2.46
N GLU A 40 -1.09 -3.26 -3.43
CA GLU A 40 -1.60 -3.13 -4.81
C GLU A 40 -3.14 -3.23 -4.85
N SER A 41 -3.71 -4.22 -4.15
CA SER A 41 -5.16 -4.37 -4.06
C SER A 41 -5.82 -3.22 -3.29
N VAL A 42 -5.22 -2.78 -2.17
CA VAL A 42 -5.72 -1.60 -1.43
C VAL A 42 -5.73 -0.34 -2.29
N ILE A 43 -4.69 -0.08 -3.08
CA ILE A 43 -4.65 1.07 -4.01
C ILE A 43 -5.76 0.94 -5.06
N THR A 44 -5.93 -0.26 -5.63
CA THR A 44 -6.95 -0.50 -6.65
C THR A 44 -8.34 -0.26 -6.08
N THR A 45 -8.65 -0.79 -4.90
CA THR A 45 -9.96 -0.67 -4.24
C THR A 45 -10.25 0.76 -3.76
N LEU A 46 -9.26 1.44 -3.17
CA LEU A 46 -9.49 2.75 -2.53
C LEU A 46 -9.20 3.94 -3.43
N MET A 47 -8.26 3.84 -4.36
CA MET A 47 -7.90 4.93 -5.29
C MET A 47 -8.48 4.72 -6.69
N GLY A 48 -8.93 3.51 -7.02
CA GLY A 48 -9.40 3.16 -8.38
C GLY A 48 -8.27 3.06 -9.41
N ILE A 49 -7.00 3.04 -8.97
CA ILE A 49 -5.83 2.99 -9.84
C ILE A 49 -5.42 1.53 -10.05
N THR A 50 -5.53 1.04 -11.28
CA THR A 50 -5.19 -0.35 -11.61
C THR A 50 -3.67 -0.58 -11.62
N ARG A 51 -3.27 -1.85 -11.59
CA ARG A 51 -1.86 -2.22 -11.73
C ARG A 51 -1.25 -1.74 -13.07
N GLU A 52 -2.04 -1.78 -14.14
CA GLU A 52 -1.62 -1.35 -15.49
C GLU A 52 -1.36 0.16 -15.53
N GLU A 53 -2.21 0.95 -14.88
CA GLU A 53 -2.02 2.40 -14.75
C GLU A 53 -0.78 2.75 -13.91
N GLN A 54 -0.46 1.93 -12.90
CA GLN A 54 0.78 2.10 -12.12
C GLN A 54 2.04 1.75 -12.92
N GLN A 55 1.92 0.90 -13.93
CA GLN A 55 3.01 0.53 -14.83
C GLN A 55 3.23 1.54 -15.95
N GLN A 56 2.29 2.47 -16.17
CA GLN A 56 2.48 3.49 -17.19
C GLN A 56 3.56 4.49 -16.75
N PRO A 57 4.66 4.63 -17.50
CA PRO A 57 5.63 5.65 -17.22
C PRO A 57 5.02 7.03 -17.49
N VAL A 58 5.32 8.00 -16.62
CA VAL A 58 4.90 9.38 -16.83
C VAL A 58 5.68 9.89 -18.05
N PHE A 59 5.01 10.06 -19.19
CA PHE A 59 5.64 10.45 -20.47
C PHE A 59 6.61 11.63 -20.35
N MET A 60 6.28 12.63 -19.51
CA MET A 60 7.14 13.79 -19.28
C MET A 60 8.48 13.48 -18.59
N ALA A 61 8.59 12.36 -17.88
CA ALA A 61 9.82 11.93 -17.21
C ALA A 61 10.74 11.10 -18.12
N ILE A 62 10.19 10.49 -19.17
CA ILE A 62 10.95 9.65 -20.12
C ILE A 62 11.90 10.52 -20.96
N ASP A 63 11.43 11.68 -21.42
CA ASP A 63 12.23 12.61 -22.24
C ASP A 63 13.44 13.20 -21.51
N ALA A 64 13.47 13.10 -20.17
CA ALA A 64 14.58 13.57 -19.34
C ALA A 64 15.64 12.49 -19.09
N LEU A 65 15.40 11.23 -19.49
CA LEU A 65 16.29 10.10 -19.27
C LEU A 65 17.05 9.78 -20.56
N GLU A 66 18.36 9.61 -20.45
CA GLU A 66 19.22 9.25 -21.59
C GLU A 66 19.01 7.78 -22.03
N PHE A 67 18.64 6.91 -21.08
CA PHE A 67 18.35 5.48 -21.30
C PHE A 67 17.11 5.03 -20.52
N PRO A 68 15.89 5.41 -20.96
CA PRO A 68 14.64 5.10 -20.23
C PRO A 68 14.40 3.61 -20.01
N GLU A 69 14.84 2.75 -20.92
CA GLU A 69 14.68 1.29 -20.88
C GLU A 69 15.34 0.64 -19.66
N LEU A 70 16.39 1.24 -19.11
CA LEU A 70 17.04 0.77 -17.88
C LEU A 70 16.15 0.94 -16.64
N HIS A 71 15.04 1.68 -16.79
CA HIS A 71 14.16 2.08 -15.70
C HIS A 71 12.75 1.47 -15.78
N ASP A 72 12.53 0.53 -16.70
CA ASP A 72 11.23 -0.14 -16.91
C ASP A 72 10.64 -0.78 -15.64
N GLU A 73 11.48 -1.21 -14.69
CA GLU A 73 11.02 -1.73 -13.40
C GLU A 73 10.98 -0.67 -12.30
N SER A 74 11.98 0.22 -12.27
CA SER A 74 12.16 1.17 -11.17
C SER A 74 11.15 2.31 -11.19
N ILE A 75 10.76 2.80 -12.38
CA ILE A 75 9.76 3.86 -12.52
C ILE A 75 8.38 3.39 -12.02
N PRO A 76 7.81 2.26 -12.51
CA PRO A 76 6.56 1.72 -11.97
C PRO A 76 6.63 1.47 -10.46
N TYR A 77 7.74 0.93 -9.97
CA TYR A 77 7.91 0.68 -8.55
C TYR A 77 7.86 1.98 -7.73
N MET A 78 8.51 3.04 -8.19
CA MET A 78 8.44 4.35 -7.53
C MET A 78 7.06 5.00 -7.60
N THR A 79 6.34 4.82 -8.70
CA THR A 79 4.94 5.23 -8.81
C THR A 79 4.07 4.49 -7.78
N PHE A 80 4.25 3.16 -7.65
CA PHE A 80 3.58 2.36 -6.63
C PHE A 80 3.86 2.85 -5.21
N VAL A 81 5.14 3.04 -4.83
CA VAL A 81 5.52 3.55 -3.50
C VAL A 81 4.89 4.92 -3.24
N ARG A 82 4.89 5.80 -4.24
CA ARG A 82 4.28 7.14 -4.14
C ARG A 82 2.76 7.04 -3.94
N ASN A 83 2.07 6.13 -4.61
CA ASN A 83 0.64 5.93 -4.44
C ASN A 83 0.31 5.37 -3.06
N CYS A 84 1.07 4.40 -2.56
CA CYS A 84 0.95 3.92 -1.17
C CYS A 84 1.10 5.08 -0.17
N ALA A 85 2.15 5.90 -0.33
CA ALA A 85 2.40 7.03 0.56
C ALA A 85 1.28 8.08 0.53
N LYS A 86 0.72 8.38 -0.66
CA LYS A 86 -0.42 9.31 -0.81
C LYS A 86 -1.67 8.78 -0.11
N LEU A 87 -2.00 7.50 -0.29
CA LEU A 87 -3.14 6.88 0.36
C LEU A 87 -2.98 6.90 1.88
N LEU A 88 -1.82 6.44 2.38
CA LEU A 88 -1.54 6.37 3.80
C LEU A 88 -1.49 7.77 4.44
N SER A 89 -0.97 8.78 3.74
CA SER A 89 -1.01 10.16 4.21
C SER A 89 -2.45 10.65 4.39
N SER A 90 -3.35 10.29 3.46
CA SER A 90 -4.80 10.57 3.59
C SER A 90 -5.45 9.81 4.74
N ALA A 91 -4.94 8.62 5.07
CA ALA A 91 -5.36 7.83 6.23
C ALA A 91 -4.69 8.26 7.56
N GLY A 92 -3.80 9.27 7.55
CA GLY A 92 -3.14 9.81 8.74
C GLY A 92 -1.75 9.23 9.06
N VAL A 93 -1.17 8.43 8.16
CA VAL A 93 0.21 7.90 8.25
C VAL A 93 1.12 8.67 7.29
N ARG A 94 1.97 9.56 7.82
CA ARG A 94 2.82 10.47 7.04
C ARG A 94 4.27 10.01 6.85
N ASP A 95 4.67 8.96 7.57
CA ASP A 95 6.04 8.43 7.62
C ASP A 95 6.20 7.11 6.84
N PHE A 96 5.24 6.77 5.98
CA PHE A 96 5.34 5.62 5.08
C PHE A 96 6.47 5.85 4.06
N ASN A 97 7.30 4.83 3.85
CA ASN A 97 8.43 4.91 2.94
C ASN A 97 8.74 3.55 2.30
N MET A 98 9.72 3.51 1.41
CA MET A 98 10.10 2.30 0.67
C MET A 98 10.51 1.12 1.57
N GLN A 99 11.05 1.36 2.77
CA GLN A 99 11.41 0.27 3.69
C GLN A 99 10.18 -0.50 4.17
N ASP A 100 9.00 0.13 4.27
CA ASP A 100 7.75 -0.54 4.62
C ASP A 100 7.36 -1.62 3.58
N LEU A 101 7.92 -1.55 2.37
CA LEU A 101 7.71 -2.51 1.29
C LEU A 101 8.89 -3.48 1.13
N CYS A 102 10.12 -2.98 1.14
CA CYS A 102 11.31 -3.82 0.93
C CYS A 102 11.71 -4.62 2.18
N LYS A 103 11.43 -4.10 3.38
CA LYS A 103 11.79 -4.69 4.67
C LYS A 103 10.64 -4.47 5.67
N PRO A 104 9.48 -5.08 5.41
CA PRO A 104 8.29 -4.81 6.21
C PRO A 104 8.52 -5.21 7.68
N ASP A 105 8.13 -4.32 8.58
CA ASP A 105 8.08 -4.55 10.02
C ASP A 105 6.64 -4.88 10.43
N SER A 106 6.46 -5.87 11.31
CA SER A 106 5.12 -6.33 11.71
C SER A 106 4.32 -5.24 12.44
N GLY A 107 4.98 -4.45 13.29
CA GLY A 107 4.36 -3.34 14.01
C GLY A 107 3.92 -2.22 13.07
N ARG A 108 4.81 -1.82 12.14
CA ARG A 108 4.50 -0.80 11.12
C ARG A 108 3.42 -1.28 10.16
N LEU A 109 3.48 -2.52 9.70
CA LEU A 109 2.45 -3.08 8.82
C LEU A 109 1.07 -3.07 9.49
N ARG A 110 0.97 -3.56 10.75
CA ARG A 110 -0.29 -3.54 11.51
C ARG A 110 -0.83 -2.13 11.65
N ARG A 111 0.02 -1.16 11.98
CA ARG A 111 -0.36 0.25 12.10
C ARG A 111 -0.91 0.80 10.78
N ASN A 112 -0.22 0.54 9.67
CA ASN A 112 -0.58 1.05 8.35
C ASN A 112 -1.91 0.44 7.87
N LEU A 113 -2.10 -0.88 8.04
CA LEU A 113 -3.35 -1.56 7.71
C LEU A 113 -4.52 -1.07 8.58
N SER A 114 -4.29 -0.82 9.87
CA SER A 114 -5.31 -0.25 10.76
C SER A 114 -5.76 1.14 10.28
N ALA A 115 -4.81 1.97 9.82
CA ALA A 115 -5.13 3.27 9.24
C ALA A 115 -5.98 3.14 7.95
N ILE A 116 -5.61 2.20 7.08
CA ILE A 116 -6.34 1.91 5.84
C ILE A 116 -7.77 1.46 6.13
N ILE A 117 -7.96 0.53 7.07
CA ILE A 117 -9.30 0.05 7.48
C ILE A 117 -10.14 1.21 8.00
N ASN A 118 -9.57 2.04 8.89
CA ASN A 118 -10.27 3.20 9.43
C ASN A 118 -10.67 4.19 8.32
N PHE A 119 -9.77 4.42 7.35
CA PHE A 119 -10.05 5.27 6.20
C PHE A 119 -11.15 4.69 5.29
N ALA A 120 -11.13 3.38 5.03
CA ALA A 120 -12.15 2.71 4.23
C ALA A 120 -13.53 2.82 4.88
N LYS A 121 -13.65 2.52 6.18
CA LYS A 121 -14.89 2.66 6.96
C LYS A 121 -15.44 4.08 6.91
N PHE A 122 -14.59 5.08 7.13
CA PHE A 122 -14.99 6.48 7.08
C PHE A 122 -15.45 6.94 5.68
N ARG A 123 -14.94 6.30 4.62
CA ARG A 123 -15.36 6.56 3.24
C ARG A 123 -16.74 5.94 2.94
N GLU A 124 -17.08 4.79 3.54
CA GLU A 124 -18.39 4.14 3.37
C GLU A 124 -19.51 4.79 4.18
N GLU A 125 -19.18 5.42 5.32
CA GLU A 125 -20.14 6.16 6.16
C GLU A 125 -20.56 7.53 5.58
N LYS A 126 -19.98 7.95 4.44
CA LYS A 126 -20.23 9.23 3.78
C LYS A 126 -20.81 9.05 2.38
#